data_AF-A0A6J4Y1M7-F1
#
_entry.id   AF-A0A6J4Y1M7-F1
#
_cell.length_a   1.000
_cell.length_b   1.000
_cell.length_c   1.000
_cell.angle_alpha   90.00
_cell.angle_beta   90.00
_cell.angle_gamma   90.00
#
_symmetry.space_group_name_H-M   'P 1'
#
loop_
_entity.id
_entity.type
_entity.pdbx_description
1 polymer ?
#
loop_
_entity_poly.entity_id
_entity_poly.type
_entity_poly.pdbx_seq_one_letter_code
_entity_poly.pdbx_strand_id
1 'polypeptide(L)'
;MVSGPQKIEEVAFGVATQLCLDEDIDPDERLAVFDFMVDVGLPVTLKELGLGDISAEALKTFAEDLCGPEQITHNHVFTVTPFDMYSAMVAADRLGRSCRVLVE
;
A
#
# COMPACT_ATOMS: atom_id res chain seq x y z
N MET A 1 7.75 14.70 -10.67
CA MET A 1 7.69 14.04 -11.99
C MET A 1 8.57 12.81 -11.91
N VAL A 2 7.98 11.62 -11.81
CA VAL A 2 8.72 10.35 -11.89
C VAL A 2 8.39 9.71 -13.24
N SER A 3 9.43 9.28 -13.96
CA SER A 3 9.40 8.97 -15.39
C SER A 3 9.66 7.47 -15.59
N GLY A 4 8.65 6.67 -15.93
CA GLY A 4 8.79 5.24 -16.26
C GLY A 4 7.47 4.44 -16.18
N PRO A 5 7.46 3.14 -16.59
CA PRO A 5 6.29 2.24 -16.55
C PRO A 5 5.78 1.90 -15.12
N GLN A 6 6.39 2.47 -14.07
CA GLN A 6 6.09 2.27 -12.65
C GLN A 6 4.69 2.70 -12.19
N LYS A 7 3.88 3.37 -13.03
CA LYS A 7 2.55 3.82 -12.61
C LYS A 7 1.62 2.67 -12.20
N ILE A 8 1.68 1.53 -12.89
CA ILE A 8 0.82 0.38 -12.56
C ILE A 8 1.28 -0.26 -11.25
N GLU A 9 2.59 -0.36 -11.05
CA GLU A 9 3.21 -0.92 -9.84
C GLU A 9 2.88 -0.06 -8.60
N GLU A 10 3.01 1.26 -8.72
CA GLU A 10 2.62 2.22 -7.68
C GLU A 10 1.12 2.15 -7.37
N VAL A 11 0.27 2.04 -8.40
CA VAL A 11 -1.18 1.88 -8.22
C VAL A 11 -1.51 0.56 -7.52
N ALA A 12 -0.84 -0.54 -7.88
CA ALA A 12 -1.05 -1.84 -7.25
C ALA A 12 -0.76 -1.79 -5.74
N PHE A 13 0.38 -1.23 -5.34
CA PHE A 13 0.68 -1.09 -3.92
C PHE A 13 -0.24 -0.07 -3.21
N GLY A 14 -0.75 0.93 -3.94
CA GLY A 14 -1.81 1.81 -3.46
C GLY A 14 -3.10 1.04 -3.12
N VAL A 15 -3.49 0.05 -3.95
CA VAL A 15 -4.61 -0.85 -3.65
C VAL A 15 -4.31 -1.71 -2.42
N ALA A 16 -3.12 -2.29 -2.31
CA ALA A 16 -2.73 -3.07 -1.12
C ALA A 16 -2.79 -2.21 0.16
N THR A 17 -2.34 -0.95 0.07
CA THR A 17 -2.43 0.03 1.16
C THR A 17 -3.89 0.32 1.51
N GLN A 18 -4.75 0.56 0.52
CA GLN A 18 -6.17 0.81 0.74
C GLN A 18 -6.87 -0.35 1.46
N LEU A 19 -6.57 -1.59 1.08
CA LEU A 19 -7.14 -2.77 1.71
C LEU A 19 -6.75 -2.87 3.19
N CYS A 20 -5.56 -2.40 3.56
CA CYS A 20 -5.09 -2.33 4.94
C CYS A 20 -5.51 -1.05 5.68
N LEU A 21 -5.97 -0.02 4.97
CA LEU A 21 -6.47 1.22 5.54
C LEU A 21 -7.94 1.08 5.98
N ASP A 22 -8.73 0.35 5.20
CA ASP A 22 -10.15 0.15 5.47
C ASP A 22 -10.35 -1.02 6.45
N GLU A 23 -10.78 -0.70 7.67
CA GLU A 23 -11.03 -1.66 8.75
C GLU A 23 -12.30 -2.48 8.54
N ASP A 24 -13.23 -2.01 7.70
CA ASP A 24 -14.50 -2.69 7.44
C ASP A 24 -14.37 -3.85 6.42
N ILE A 25 -13.21 -3.97 5.76
CA ILE A 25 -12.93 -5.07 4.83
C ILE A 25 -12.68 -6.36 5.61
N ASP A 26 -13.42 -7.41 5.22
CA ASP A 26 -13.28 -8.74 5.81
C ASP A 26 -11.83 -9.28 5.63
N PRO A 27 -11.21 -9.86 6.68
CA PRO A 27 -9.83 -10.35 6.59
C PRO A 27 -9.61 -11.41 5.50
N ASP A 28 -10.58 -12.29 5.25
CA ASP A 28 -10.46 -13.33 4.23
C ASP A 28 -10.59 -12.72 2.82
N GLU A 29 -11.46 -11.73 2.64
CA GLU A 29 -11.54 -10.96 1.39
C GLU A 29 -10.25 -10.20 1.11
N ARG A 30 -9.70 -9.53 2.13
CA ARG A 30 -8.40 -8.85 2.04
C ARG A 30 -7.32 -9.82 1.57
N LEU A 31 -7.21 -10.99 2.21
CA LEU A 31 -6.22 -12.01 1.85
C LEU A 31 -6.41 -12.51 0.42
N ALA A 32 -7.66 -12.77 0.00
CA ALA A 32 -7.95 -13.24 -1.36
C ALA A 32 -7.49 -12.23 -2.43
N VAL A 33 -7.61 -10.92 -2.17
CA VAL A 33 -7.10 -9.89 -3.10
C VAL A 33 -5.57 -9.85 -3.11
N PHE A 34 -4.93 -9.96 -1.94
CA PHE A 34 -3.46 -10.03 -1.85
C PHE A 34 -2.92 -11.26 -2.61
N ASP A 35 -3.53 -12.42 -2.44
CA ASP A 35 -3.16 -13.66 -3.14
C ASP A 35 -3.35 -13.50 -4.66
N PHE A 36 -4.46 -12.91 -5.10
CA PHE A 36 -4.67 -12.59 -6.51
C PHE A 36 -3.57 -11.67 -7.06
N MET A 37 -3.24 -10.59 -6.36
CA MET A 37 -2.18 -9.65 -6.77
C MET A 37 -0.82 -10.35 -6.89
N VAL A 38 -0.49 -11.23 -5.94
CA VAL A 38 0.72 -12.06 -5.93
C VAL A 38 0.74 -13.00 -7.14
N ASP A 39 -0.36 -13.69 -7.43
CA ASP A 39 -0.51 -14.65 -8.52
C ASP A 39 -0.33 -14.01 -9.90
N VAL A 40 -0.83 -12.78 -10.10
CA VAL A 40 -0.67 -12.05 -11.36
C VAL A 40 0.63 -11.26 -11.45
N GLY A 41 1.50 -11.35 -10.44
CA GLY A 41 2.81 -10.71 -10.43
C GLY A 41 2.81 -9.22 -10.14
N LEU A 42 1.75 -8.69 -9.50
CA LEU A 42 1.73 -7.32 -9.02
C LEU A 42 2.55 -7.17 -7.73
N PRO A 43 3.19 -6.01 -7.51
CA PRO A 43 3.93 -5.76 -6.28
C PRO A 43 2.99 -5.57 -5.10
N VAL A 44 3.29 -6.24 -3.99
CA VAL A 44 2.58 -6.15 -2.71
C VAL A 44 3.50 -5.74 -1.56
N THR A 45 4.78 -5.47 -1.84
CA THR A 45 5.78 -5.05 -0.86
C THR A 45 6.55 -3.80 -1.33
N LEU A 46 7.08 -3.04 -0.37
CA LEU A 46 7.95 -1.90 -0.68
C LEU A 46 9.23 -2.33 -1.41
N LYS A 47 9.73 -3.55 -1.11
CA LYS A 47 10.92 -4.11 -1.76
C LYS A 47 10.70 -4.31 -3.27
N GLU A 48 9.53 -4.79 -3.68
CA GLU A 48 9.19 -4.98 -5.10
C GLU A 48 9.06 -3.66 -5.86
N LEU A 49 8.72 -2.57 -5.16
CA LEU A 49 8.74 -1.21 -5.71
C LEU A 49 10.15 -0.59 -5.77
N GLY A 50 11.20 -1.30 -5.35
CA GLY A 50 12.55 -0.75 -5.23
C GLY A 50 12.74 0.16 -4.01
N LEU A 51 11.81 0.13 -3.04
CA LEU A 51 11.80 0.94 -1.82
C LEU A 51 12.12 0.09 -0.57
N GLY A 52 12.81 -1.04 -0.72
CA GLY A 52 13.11 -1.97 0.38
C GLY A 52 13.90 -1.36 1.54
N ASP A 53 14.72 -0.35 1.25
CA ASP A 53 15.57 0.37 2.21
C ASP A 53 15.03 1.77 2.57
N ILE A 54 13.77 2.06 2.25
CA ILE A 54 13.16 3.36 2.61
C ILE A 54 13.17 3.55 4.13
N SER A 55 13.59 4.73 4.59
CA SER A 55 13.55 5.04 6.01
C SER A 55 12.11 5.27 6.49
N ALA A 56 11.88 5.04 7.78
CA ALA A 56 10.58 5.31 8.38
C ALA A 56 10.19 6.79 8.25
N GLU A 57 11.16 7.70 8.33
CA GLU A 57 10.98 9.14 8.17
C GLU A 57 10.56 9.49 6.75
N ALA A 58 11.22 8.92 5.73
CA ALA A 58 10.85 9.15 4.34
C ALA A 58 9.44 8.61 4.03
N LEU A 59 9.09 7.44 4.57
CA LEU A 59 7.75 6.88 4.43
C LEU A 59 6.68 7.73 5.13
N LYS A 60 6.99 8.31 6.30
CA LYS A 60 6.09 9.27 6.99
C LYS A 60 5.87 10.54 6.18
N THR A 61 6.94 11.15 5.66
CA THR A 61 6.81 12.33 4.78
C THR A 61 5.96 12.03 3.56
N PHE A 62 6.13 10.86 2.95
CA PHE A 62 5.29 10.43 1.84
C PHE A 62 3.81 10.27 2.23
N ALA A 63 3.53 9.70 3.40
CA ALA A 63 2.17 9.59 3.93
C ALA A 63 1.53 10.97 4.22
N GLU A 64 2.32 11.94 4.70
CA GLU A 64 1.89 13.33 4.87
C GLU A 64 1.52 13.97 3.52
N ASP A 65 2.39 13.82 2.51
CA ASP A 65 2.13 14.34 1.16
C ASP A 65 0.85 13.76 0.56
N LEU A 66 0.59 12.46 0.76
CA LEU A 66 -0.63 11.77 0.30
C LEU A 66 -1.91 12.23 1.02
N CYS A 67 -1.80 12.85 2.19
CA CYS A 67 -2.93 13.39 2.94
C CYS A 67 -3.07 14.92 2.78
N GLY A 68 -2.34 15.52 1.85
CA GLY A 68 -2.43 16.95 1.54
C GLY A 68 -3.80 17.37 0.98
N PRO A 69 -4.15 18.67 1.05
CA PRO A 69 -5.46 19.18 0.67
C PRO A 69 -5.83 18.96 -0.80
N GLU A 70 -4.85 18.87 -1.69
CA GLU A 70 -5.05 18.64 -3.14
C GLU A 70 -5.16 17.14 -3.51
N GLN A 71 -4.97 16.24 -2.54
CA GLN A 71 -4.93 14.81 -2.78
C GLN A 71 -6.32 14.18 -2.68
N ILE A 72 -6.60 13.14 -3.48
CA ILE A 72 -7.91 12.47 -3.54
C ILE A 72 -8.34 11.76 -2.24
N THR A 73 -7.45 11.65 -1.26
CA THR A 73 -7.67 10.97 0.03
C THR A 73 -8.85 11.57 0.82
N HIS A 74 -9.20 12.83 0.59
CA HIS A 74 -10.38 13.47 1.18
C HIS A 74 -11.73 12.94 0.65
N ASN A 75 -11.74 12.13 -0.41
CA ASN A 75 -12.94 11.50 -0.95
C ASN A 75 -13.36 10.24 -0.18
N HIS A 76 -12.55 9.77 0.78
CA HIS A 76 -12.96 8.68 1.65
C HIS A 76 -14.20 9.05 2.48
N VAL A 77 -15.02 8.05 2.76
CA VAL A 77 -16.21 8.18 3.63
C VAL A 77 -15.84 8.39 5.11
N PHE A 78 -14.54 8.36 5.42
CA PHE A 78 -13.95 8.64 6.72
C PHE A 78 -12.72 9.54 6.56
N THR A 79 -12.30 10.18 7.66
CA THR A 79 -11.07 10.98 7.67
C THR A 79 -9.86 10.07 7.74
N VAL A 80 -8.95 10.23 6.77
CA VAL A 80 -7.66 9.55 6.75
C VAL A 80 -6.60 10.53 7.22
N THR A 81 -5.85 10.18 8.28
CA THR A 81 -4.71 10.98 8.75
C THR A 81 -3.39 10.46 8.16
N PRO A 82 -2.32 11.27 8.18
CA PRO A 82 -0.98 10.79 7.80
C PRO A 82 -0.52 9.56 8.59
N PHE A 83 -0.96 9.43 9.84
CA PHE A 83 -0.65 8.28 10.68
C PHE A 83 -1.38 7.02 10.20
N ASP A 84 -2.65 7.14 9.81
CA ASP A 84 -3.43 6.02 9.28
C ASP A 84 -2.84 5.54 7.95
N MET A 85 -2.52 6.48 7.05
CA MET A 85 -1.87 6.19 5.78
C MET A 85 -0.51 5.50 5.97
N TYR A 86 0.35 6.03 6.83
CA TYR A 86 1.63 5.41 7.18
C TYR A 86 1.44 3.99 7.74
N SER A 87 0.51 3.82 8.67
CA SER A 87 0.23 2.53 9.31
C SER A 87 -0.30 1.51 8.30
N ALA A 88 -1.16 1.93 7.38
CA ALA A 88 -1.68 1.11 6.30
C ALA A 88 -0.58 0.67 5.32
N MET A 89 0.35 1.55 4.94
CA MET A 89 1.49 1.20 4.08
C MET A 89 2.40 0.16 4.74
N VAL A 90 2.66 0.30 6.05
CA VAL A 90 3.45 -0.68 6.83
C VAL A 90 2.71 -2.01 6.96
N ALA A 91 1.40 -1.98 7.19
CA ALA A 91 0.57 -3.18 7.26
C ALA A 91 0.54 -3.92 5.91
N ALA A 92 0.38 -3.20 4.80
CA ALA A 92 0.39 -3.75 3.46
C ALA A 92 1.73 -4.43 3.13
N ASP A 93 2.85 -3.78 3.42
CA ASP A 93 4.18 -4.37 3.19
C ASP A 93 4.41 -5.63 4.04
N ARG A 94 3.97 -5.65 5.30
CA ARG A 94 4.06 -6.85 6.17
C ARG A 94 3.17 -7.99 5.68
N LEU A 95 1.95 -7.68 5.26
CA LEU A 95 1.01 -8.66 4.75
C LEU A 95 1.50 -9.24 3.42
N GLY A 96 1.94 -8.39 2.49
CA GLY A 96 2.51 -8.82 1.22
C GLY A 96 3.72 -9.73 1.36
N ARG A 97 4.62 -9.44 2.32
CA ARG A 97 5.74 -10.35 2.66
C ARG A 97 5.25 -11.71 3.17
N SER A 98 4.17 -11.73 3.95
CA SER A 98 3.60 -12.96 4.49
C SER A 98 2.94 -13.81 3.40
N CYS A 99 2.18 -13.18 2.49
CA CYS A 99 1.59 -13.86 1.33
C CYS A 99 2.67 -14.45 0.42
N ARG A 100 3.77 -13.73 0.15
CA ARG A 100 4.88 -14.25 -0.67
C ARG A 100 5.56 -15.49 -0.09
N VAL A 101 5.73 -15.58 1.23
CA VAL A 101 6.31 -16.77 1.90
C VAL A 101 5.41 -18.01 1.73
N LEU A 102 4.12 -17.85 1.44
CA LEU A 102 3.22 -18.96 1.15
C LEU A 102 3.32 -19.47 -0.30
N VAL A 103 4.00 -18.72 -1.18
CA VAL A 103 4.08 -18.99 -2.63
C VAL A 103 5.48 -19.49 -3.05
N GLU A 104 6.49 -19.37 -2.17
CA GLU A 104 7.85 -19.92 -2.33
C GLU A 104 8.06 -21.22 -1.54
#